data_AF-A0AAP3A7B5-F1
#
_entry.id   AF-A0AAP3A7B5-F1
#
_cell.length_a   1.000
_cell.length_b   1.000
_cell.length_c   1.000
_cell.angle_alpha   90.00
_cell.angle_beta   90.00
_cell.angle_gamma   90.00
#
_symmetry.space_group_name_H-M   'P 1'
#
loop_
_entity.id
_entity.type
_entity.pdbx_description
1 polymer ?
#
loop_
_entity_poly.entity_id
_entity_poly.type
_entity_poly.pdbx_seq_one_letter_code
_entity_poly.pdbx_strand_id
1 'polypeptide(L)'
;LLKTLQEECDLLPSTIDAYTRLNRYEEAAVGIKKSIEAGTSKLNGLPVVNHGVAACRRLTETLQKPLQIRHGTPDARLLAEISMASGFTSYEGGGIS
;
A
#
# COMPACT_ATOMS: atom_id res chain seq x y z
N LEU A 1 6.37 -6.49 -9.84
CA LEU A 1 6.31 -7.21 -8.55
C LEU A 1 5.01 -8.00 -8.40
N LEU A 2 3.86 -7.38 -8.12
CA LEU A 2 2.62 -8.14 -7.85
C LEU A 2 2.15 -9.03 -9.01
N LYS A 3 2.34 -8.61 -10.27
CA LYS A 3 2.06 -9.46 -11.44
C LYS A 3 2.88 -10.76 -11.45
N THR A 4 4.14 -10.69 -11.03
CA THR A 4 5.01 -11.86 -10.92
C THR A 4 4.54 -12.79 -9.80
N LEU A 5 4.20 -12.22 -8.63
CA LEU A 5 3.69 -13.02 -7.51
C LEU A 5 2.31 -13.62 -7.80
N GLN A 6 1.51 -12.98 -8.64
CA GLN A 6 0.19 -13.46 -9.03
C GLN A 6 0.22 -14.83 -9.69
N GLU A 7 1.32 -15.23 -10.32
CA GLU A 7 1.44 -16.55 -10.94
C GLU A 7 1.38 -17.67 -9.89
N GLU A 8 1.89 -17.40 -8.67
CA GLU A 8 2.10 -18.40 -7.62
C GLU A 8 1.24 -18.21 -6.35
N CYS A 9 0.67 -17.02 -6.12
CA CYS A 9 -0.07 -16.70 -4.89
C CYS A 9 -1.57 -16.61 -5.13
N ASP A 10 -2.43 -17.21 -4.31
CA ASP A 10 -3.90 -17.09 -4.43
C ASP A 10 -4.44 -15.69 -4.05
N LEU A 11 -3.76 -15.02 -3.13
CA LEU A 11 -4.07 -13.67 -2.65
C LEU A 11 -2.81 -12.81 -2.71
N LEU A 12 -2.97 -11.53 -3.02
CA LEU A 12 -1.85 -10.61 -3.19
C LEU A 12 -1.77 -9.61 -2.01
N PRO A 13 -0.66 -9.57 -1.27
CA PRO A 13 -0.48 -8.57 -0.23
C PRO A 13 -0.02 -7.23 -0.82
N SER A 14 -0.47 -6.14 -0.21
CA SER A 14 0.16 -4.83 -0.33
C SER A 14 0.62 -4.38 1.05
N THR A 15 1.90 -4.62 1.33
CA THR A 15 2.53 -4.23 2.59
C THR A 15 2.75 -2.73 2.61
N ILE A 16 2.20 -2.04 3.60
CA ILE A 16 2.27 -0.57 3.72
C ILE A 16 3.61 -0.13 4.27
N ASP A 17 4.17 0.98 3.80
CA ASP A 17 5.45 1.49 4.30
C ASP A 17 5.34 2.01 5.75
N ALA A 18 6.45 2.02 6.48
CA ALA A 18 6.47 2.39 7.89
C ALA A 18 6.11 3.86 8.17
N TYR A 19 6.33 4.79 7.23
CA TYR A 19 5.93 6.18 7.43
C TYR A 19 4.41 6.33 7.34
N THR A 20 3.77 5.69 6.35
CA THR A 20 2.30 5.66 6.29
C THR A 20 1.68 5.03 7.53
N ARG A 21 2.33 4.01 8.13
CA ARG A 21 1.88 3.38 9.40
C ARG A 21 1.88 4.33 10.60
N LEU A 22 2.65 5.40 10.54
CA LEU A 22 2.75 6.43 11.58
C LEU A 22 2.18 7.77 11.11
N ASN A 23 1.39 7.77 10.03
CA ASN A 23 0.76 8.96 9.45
C ASN A 23 1.77 10.06 9.06
N ARG A 24 3.01 9.67 8.72
CA ARG A 24 4.13 10.54 8.31
C ARG A 24 4.21 10.67 6.80
N TYR A 25 3.20 11.30 6.21
CA TYR A 25 3.02 11.32 4.75
C TYR A 25 4.08 12.17 4.03
N GLU A 26 4.62 13.18 4.68
CA GLU A 26 5.70 14.02 4.16
C GLU A 26 6.98 13.20 3.96
N GLU A 27 7.33 12.36 4.93
CA GLU A 27 8.49 11.46 4.85
C GLU A 27 8.29 10.36 3.81
N ALA A 28 7.06 9.83 3.69
CA ALA A 28 6.71 8.92 2.61
C ALA A 28 6.89 9.60 1.24
N ALA A 29 6.47 10.85 1.07
CA ALA A 29 6.65 11.62 -0.17
C ALA A 29 8.14 11.83 -0.51
N VAL A 30 8.96 12.18 0.49
CA VAL A 30 10.42 12.24 0.33
C VAL A 30 10.99 10.88 -0.05
N GLY A 31 10.51 9.80 0.56
CA GLY A 31 10.89 8.42 0.24
C GLY A 31 10.54 8.02 -1.19
N ILE A 32 9.37 8.42 -1.70
CA ILE A 32 8.97 8.22 -3.10
C ILE A 32 9.97 8.92 -4.02
N LYS A 33 10.25 10.22 -3.77
CA LYS A 33 11.20 10.99 -4.58
C LYS A 33 12.59 10.34 -4.61
N LYS A 34 13.11 9.96 -3.44
CA LYS A 34 14.40 9.26 -3.33
C LYS A 34 14.41 7.90 -4.02
N SER A 35 13.28 7.19 -4.02
CA SER A 35 13.16 5.89 -4.71
C SER A 35 13.22 6.05 -6.23
N ILE A 36 12.58 7.10 -6.76
CA ILE A 36 12.63 7.46 -8.18
C ILE A 36 14.06 7.85 -8.58
N GLU A 37 14.70 8.74 -7.81
CA GLU A 37 16.07 9.19 -8.07
C GLU A 37 17.09 8.04 -8.03
N ALA A 38 16.92 7.08 -7.10
CA ALA A 38 17.80 5.94 -6.93
C ALA A 38 17.50 4.75 -7.88
N GLY A 39 16.38 4.78 -8.61
CA GLY A 39 15.91 3.66 -9.43
C GLY A 39 15.56 2.38 -8.64
N THR A 40 15.44 2.48 -7.31
CA THR A 40 15.14 1.35 -6.43
C THR A 40 14.38 1.83 -5.19
N SER A 41 13.54 0.98 -4.60
CA SER A 41 12.71 1.36 -3.45
C SER A 41 13.57 1.72 -2.24
N LYS A 42 13.35 2.91 -1.69
CA LYS A 42 13.87 3.36 -0.39
C LYS A 42 12.82 3.31 0.71
N LEU A 43 11.58 2.98 0.35
CA LEU A 43 10.51 2.64 1.28
C LEU A 43 10.45 1.12 1.46
N ASN A 44 10.07 0.70 2.65
CA ASN A 44 9.88 -0.72 3.00
C ASN A 44 8.46 -1.23 2.71
N GLY A 45 7.68 -0.49 1.91
CA GLY A 45 6.31 -0.84 1.55
C GLY A 45 5.68 0.20 0.61
N LEU A 46 4.39 0.02 0.35
CA LEU A 46 3.58 0.86 -0.52
C LEU A 46 2.98 2.06 0.24
N PRO A 47 3.28 3.31 -0.16
CA PRO A 47 2.70 4.51 0.47
C PRO A 47 1.31 4.83 -0.13
N VAL A 48 0.31 4.04 0.27
CA VAL A 48 -1.06 4.12 -0.29
C VAL A 48 -1.68 5.50 -0.14
N VAL A 49 -1.52 6.16 1.01
CA VAL A 49 -2.11 7.48 1.24
C VAL A 49 -1.54 8.52 0.27
N ASN A 50 -0.22 8.51 0.05
CA ASN A 50 0.44 9.41 -0.88
C ASN A 50 0.09 9.13 -2.35
N HIS A 51 -0.11 7.86 -2.72
CA HIS A 51 -0.52 7.50 -4.07
C HIS A 51 -2.00 7.85 -4.33
N GLY A 52 -2.84 7.77 -3.30
CA GLY A 52 -4.26 8.12 -3.36
C GLY A 52 -5.08 7.15 -4.22
N VAL A 53 -6.38 7.42 -4.27
CA VAL A 53 -7.36 6.48 -4.84
C VAL A 53 -7.09 6.15 -6.30
N ALA A 54 -6.88 7.16 -7.14
CA ALA A 54 -6.75 6.96 -8.58
C ALA A 54 -5.53 6.10 -8.96
N ALA A 55 -4.39 6.30 -8.30
CA ALA A 55 -3.19 5.53 -8.59
C ALA A 55 -3.27 4.11 -8.04
N CYS A 56 -3.77 3.95 -6.82
CA CYS A 56 -3.99 2.64 -6.21
C CYS A 56 -5.06 1.84 -6.98
N ARG A 57 -6.12 2.49 -7.48
CA ARG A 57 -7.13 1.86 -8.33
C ARG A 57 -6.54 1.28 -9.60
N ARG A 58 -5.71 2.06 -10.32
CA ARG A 58 -4.97 1.54 -11.48
C ARG A 58 -4.12 0.31 -11.13
N LEU A 59 -3.50 0.26 -9.96
CA LEU A 59 -2.77 -0.92 -9.51
C LEU A 59 -3.71 -2.13 -9.34
N THR A 60 -4.82 -1.98 -8.63
CA THR A 60 -5.76 -3.08 -8.39
C THR A 60 -6.39 -3.61 -9.69
N GLU A 61 -6.74 -2.73 -10.63
CA GLU A 61 -7.35 -3.09 -11.92
C GLU A 61 -6.38 -3.82 -12.86
N THR A 62 -5.08 -3.74 -12.61
CA THR A 62 -4.06 -4.47 -13.40
C THR A 62 -3.83 -5.91 -12.94
N LEU A 63 -4.47 -6.32 -11.85
CA LEU A 63 -4.31 -7.62 -11.22
C LEU A 63 -5.63 -8.41 -11.27
N GLN A 64 -5.52 -9.73 -11.30
CA GLN A 64 -6.64 -10.66 -11.44
C GLN A 64 -6.98 -11.36 -10.13
N LYS A 65 -6.11 -11.26 -9.11
CA LYS A 65 -6.30 -11.89 -7.80
C LYS A 65 -6.65 -10.85 -6.74
N PRO A 66 -7.45 -11.21 -5.71
CA PRO A 66 -7.83 -10.27 -4.65
C PRO A 66 -6.60 -9.70 -3.94
N LEU A 67 -6.69 -8.42 -3.56
CA LEU A 67 -5.64 -7.72 -2.82
C LEU A 67 -6.04 -7.44 -1.38
N GLN A 68 -5.08 -7.62 -0.47
CA GLN A 68 -5.19 -7.28 0.94
C GLN A 68 -4.17 -6.21 1.33
N ILE A 69 -4.61 -5.17 2.04
CA ILE A 69 -3.70 -4.25 2.74
C ILE A 69 -3.15 -4.96 3.96
N ARG A 70 -1.82 -5.02 4.05
CA ARG A 70 -1.10 -5.57 5.20
C ARG A 70 -0.27 -4.50 5.87
N HIS A 71 -0.53 -4.22 7.14
CA HIS A 71 0.08 -3.10 7.85
C HIS A 71 0.04 -3.27 9.36
N GLY A 72 0.62 -2.30 10.08
CA GLY A 72 0.56 -2.17 11.53
C GLY A 72 0.44 -0.69 11.88
N THR A 73 -0.75 -0.14 11.64
CA THR A 73 -1.02 1.30 11.72
C THR A 73 -1.96 1.56 12.89
N PRO A 74 -1.54 2.27 13.95
CA PRO A 74 -2.41 2.59 15.08
C PRO A 74 -3.62 3.45 14.68
N ASP A 75 -3.42 4.49 13.85
CA ASP A 75 -4.51 5.27 13.26
C ASP A 75 -4.62 5.01 11.75
N ALA A 76 -5.42 4.00 11.42
CA ALA A 76 -5.54 3.50 10.06
C ALA A 76 -6.75 4.05 9.28
N ARG A 77 -7.45 5.08 9.80
CA ARG A 77 -8.72 5.55 9.23
C ARG A 77 -8.58 6.01 7.78
N LEU A 78 -7.68 6.96 7.53
CA LEU A 78 -7.46 7.49 6.17
C LEU A 78 -6.89 6.43 5.21
N LEU A 79 -6.03 5.55 5.73
CA LEU A 79 -5.49 4.42 4.97
C LEU A 79 -6.62 3.46 4.54
N ALA A 80 -7.55 3.13 5.43
CA ALA A 80 -8.69 2.28 5.14
C ALA A 80 -9.60 2.89 4.07
N GLU A 81 -9.97 4.16 4.21
CA GLU A 81 -10.79 4.89 3.24
C GLU A 81 -10.20 4.84 1.83
N ILE A 82 -8.93 5.23 1.69
CA ILE A 82 -8.25 5.24 0.39
C ILE A 82 -8.13 3.83 -0.17
N SER A 83 -7.78 2.85 0.67
CA SER A 83 -7.59 1.46 0.23
C SER A 83 -8.89 0.84 -0.29
N MET A 84 -9.97 0.93 0.47
CA MET A 84 -11.25 0.35 0.09
C MET A 84 -11.82 1.04 -1.17
N ALA A 85 -11.73 2.37 -1.25
CA ALA A 85 -12.11 3.12 -2.45
C ALA A 85 -11.26 2.76 -3.68
N SER A 86 -10.01 2.36 -3.46
CA SER A 86 -9.10 1.92 -4.51
C SER A 86 -9.36 0.50 -5.00
N GLY A 87 -10.29 -0.25 -4.41
CA GLY A 87 -10.61 -1.62 -4.83
C GLY A 87 -9.84 -2.72 -4.10
N PHE A 88 -9.11 -2.39 -3.02
CA PHE A 88 -8.68 -3.42 -2.08
C PHE A 88 -9.92 -3.95 -1.35
N THR A 89 -10.04 -5.28 -1.23
CA THR A 89 -11.23 -5.94 -0.68
C THR A 89 -10.96 -6.65 0.64
N SER A 90 -9.77 -6.44 1.22
CA SER A 90 -9.40 -6.93 2.53
C SER A 90 -8.41 -5.98 3.21
N TYR A 91 -8.50 -5.90 4.54
CA TYR A 91 -7.74 -4.97 5.37
C TYR A 91 -7.32 -5.65 6.66
N GLU A 92 -6.01 -5.76 6.90
CA GLU A 92 -5.44 -6.32 8.13
C GLU A 92 -5.52 -5.33 9.31
N GLY A 93 -5.43 -5.83 10.54
CA GLY A 93 -5.19 -5.02 11.74
C GLY A 93 -6.42 -4.89 12.65
N GLY A 94 -6.18 -4.31 13.82
CA GLY A 94 -7.19 -4.06 14.84
C GLY A 94 -6.63 -3.14 15.92
N GLY A 95 -7.48 -2.63 16.81
CA GLY A 95 -7.06 -1.67 17.85
C GLY A 95 -6.18 -2.25 18.97
N ILE A 96 -5.78 -3.52 18.89
CA ILE A 96 -5.03 -4.25 19.93
C ILE A 96 -3.79 -4.95 19.35
N SER A 97 -3.96 -5.65 18.23
CA SER A 97 -2.97 -6.54 17.59
C SER A 97 -1.72 -5.82 17.10
#